data_AF-A0A527D421-F1
#
_entry.id   AF-A0A527D421-F1
#
_cell.length_a   1.000
_cell.length_b   1.000
_cell.length_c   1.000
_cell.angle_alpha   90.00
_cell.angle_beta   90.00
_cell.angle_gamma   90.00
#
_symmetry.space_group_name_H-M   'P 1'
#
loop_
_entity.id
_entity.type
_entity.pdbx_description
1 polymer ?
#
loop_
_entity_poly.entity_id
_entity_poly.type
_entity_poly.pdbx_seq_one_letter_code
_entity_poly.pdbx_strand_id
1 'polypeptide(L)'
;MLATICGLAVAFVLLTADASRAEGYIFDTGDVLRISVIGEESYPLEVVVDDRGSISLPLLGDVQARGLTTVALSQAIQRAFQHQKLILEPFVKVEIGQYRP
;
A
#
# COMPACT_ATOMS: atom_id res chain seq x y z
N MET A 1 -36.75 6.23 -48.44
CA MET A 1 -36.65 6.70 -47.04
C MET A 1 -36.41 5.46 -46.18
N LEU A 2 -35.21 4.90 -46.01
CA LEU A 2 -33.91 5.41 -45.52
C LEU A 2 -33.95 6.02 -44.11
N ALA A 3 -34.10 5.15 -43.11
CA ALA A 3 -33.62 5.27 -41.72
C ALA A 3 -33.58 3.81 -41.21
N THR A 4 -32.54 3.28 -40.57
CA THR A 4 -32.04 3.70 -39.27
C THR A 4 -30.72 2.96 -39.00
N ILE A 5 -29.75 3.66 -38.44
CA ILE A 5 -28.44 3.15 -38.02
C ILE A 5 -28.64 2.24 -36.79
N CYS A 6 -28.49 0.92 -36.95
CA CYS A 6 -28.16 0.01 -35.84
C CYS A 6 -26.64 0.10 -35.66
N GLY A 7 -26.11 0.89 -34.73
CA GLY A 7 -26.29 0.63 -33.31
C GLY A 7 -25.07 -0.16 -32.80
N LEU A 8 -23.88 0.40 -33.07
CA LEU A 8 -22.61 0.03 -32.46
C LEU A 8 -22.70 0.38 -30.97
N ALA A 9 -23.24 -0.52 -30.15
CA ALA A 9 -23.28 -0.28 -28.71
C ALA A 9 -23.43 -1.59 -27.94
N VAL A 10 -22.44 -1.85 -27.09
CA VAL A 10 -22.58 -2.60 -25.83
C VAL A 10 -22.67 -4.13 -25.96
N ALA A 11 -21.54 -4.76 -26.26
CA ALA A 11 -21.24 -6.11 -25.78
C ALA A 11 -19.84 -6.18 -25.15
N PHE A 12 -19.45 -5.12 -24.43
CA PHE A 12 -18.35 -5.20 -23.45
C PHE A 12 -18.97 -5.46 -22.09
N VAL A 13 -19.63 -6.62 -21.96
CA VAL A 13 -20.21 -7.10 -20.71
C VAL A 13 -19.05 -7.53 -19.82
N LEU A 14 -18.67 -6.60 -18.92
CA LEU A 14 -18.35 -6.87 -17.53
C LEU A 14 -17.40 -8.07 -17.30
N LEU A 15 -16.12 -7.87 -17.61
CA LEU A 15 -15.06 -8.54 -16.87
C LEU A 15 -14.97 -7.88 -15.49
N THR A 16 -15.92 -8.19 -14.60
CA THR A 16 -15.76 -7.92 -13.18
C THR A 16 -14.74 -8.92 -12.68
N ALA A 17 -13.46 -8.56 -12.81
CA ALA A 17 -12.41 -9.23 -12.05
C ALA A 17 -12.72 -8.96 -10.57
N ASP A 18 -13.38 -9.91 -9.94
CA ASP A 18 -13.53 -9.96 -8.50
C ASP A 18 -12.13 -10.25 -7.96
N ALA A 19 -11.35 -9.18 -7.81
CA ALA A 19 -10.06 -9.23 -7.15
C ALA A 19 -10.35 -9.62 -5.70
N SER A 20 -10.24 -10.92 -5.45
CA SER A 20 -10.36 -11.52 -4.13
C SER A 20 -9.38 -10.79 -3.22
N ARG A 21 -9.90 -9.80 -2.49
CA ARG A 21 -9.11 -8.98 -1.58
C ARG A 21 -8.70 -9.94 -0.49
N ALA A 22 -7.46 -10.43 -0.54
CA ALA A 22 -6.89 -11.14 0.59
C ALA A 22 -7.10 -10.22 1.80
N GLU A 23 -8.00 -10.62 2.71
CA GLU A 23 -8.27 -9.93 3.96
C GLU A 23 -7.03 -10.10 4.84
N GLY A 24 -5.98 -9.36 4.49
CA GLY A 24 -4.80 -9.20 5.29
C GLY A 24 -5.14 -8.35 6.51
N TYR A 25 -4.40 -8.56 7.58
CA TYR A 25 -4.46 -7.73 8.77
C TYR A 25 -4.39 -6.23 8.39
N ILE A 26 -5.34 -5.46 8.92
CA ILE A 26 -5.43 -4.02 8.72
C ILE A 26 -4.81 -3.36 9.94
N PHE A 27 -3.86 -2.45 9.71
CA PHE A 27 -3.20 -1.76 10.80
C PHE A 27 -4.13 -0.78 11.52
N ASP A 28 -3.95 -0.70 12.83
CA ASP A 28 -4.56 0.32 13.69
C ASP A 28 -3.51 0.94 14.62
N THR A 29 -3.91 1.98 15.34
CA THR A 29 -3.04 2.70 16.28
C THR A 29 -2.51 1.79 17.37
N GLY A 30 -1.23 1.99 17.69
CA GLY A 30 -0.51 1.18 18.67
C GLY A 30 0.08 -0.11 18.10
N ASP A 31 -0.18 -0.43 16.82
CA ASP A 31 0.50 -1.54 16.16
C ASP A 31 1.98 -1.23 15.98
N VAL A 32 2.83 -2.22 16.30
CA VAL A 32 4.27 -2.16 16.03
C VAL A 32 4.51 -2.80 14.67
N LEU A 33 5.10 -2.04 13.75
CA LEU A 33 5.41 -2.48 12.40
C LEU A 33 6.93 -2.59 12.24
N ARG A 34 7.38 -3.65 11.58
CA ARG A 34 8.77 -3.78 11.12
C ARG A 34 8.84 -3.49 9.64
N ILE A 35 9.60 -2.47 9.27
CA ILE A 35 9.79 -2.01 7.90
C ILE A 35 11.20 -2.40 7.47
N SER A 36 11.32 -3.11 6.36
CA SER A 36 12.61 -3.45 5.74
C SER A 36 12.66 -2.91 4.32
N VAL A 37 13.78 -2.32 3.94
CA VAL A 37 14.05 -1.91 2.55
C VAL A 37 15.29 -2.65 2.09
N ILE A 38 15.17 -3.44 1.02
CA ILE A 38 16.31 -4.23 0.52
C ILE A 38 17.39 -3.29 -0.01
N GLY A 39 18.64 -3.56 0.38
CA GLY A 39 19.80 -2.79 -0.05
C GLY A 39 20.10 -1.56 0.79
N GLU A 40 19.26 -1.25 1.79
CA GLU A 40 19.43 -0.07 2.65
C GLU A 40 19.87 -0.47 4.06
N GLU A 41 21.08 -0.05 4.46
CA GLU A 41 21.65 -0.39 5.78
C GLU A 41 20.95 0.31 6.96
N SER A 42 20.23 1.41 6.68
CA SER A 42 19.41 2.09 7.69
C SER A 42 18.13 1.33 8.06
N TYR A 43 17.87 0.20 7.40
CA TYR A 43 16.73 -0.68 7.65
C TYR A 43 17.24 -2.08 8.07
N PRO A 44 16.47 -2.87 8.84
CA PRO A 44 15.07 -2.65 9.22
C PRO A 44 14.86 -1.63 10.34
N LEU A 45 13.66 -1.05 10.38
CA LEU A 45 13.19 -0.18 11.45
C LEU A 45 11.92 -0.78 12.09
N GLU A 46 11.82 -0.67 13.41
CA GLU A 46 10.58 -0.91 14.15
C GLU A 46 9.95 0.44 14.50
N VAL A 47 8.70 0.61 14.07
CA VAL A 47 7.94 1.85 14.23
C VAL A 47 6.54 1.54 14.74
N VAL A 48 5.94 2.48 15.46
CA VAL A 48 4.59 2.34 16.01
C VAL A 48 3.62 3.20 15.21
N VAL A 49 2.43 2.68 14.93
CA VAL A 49 1.33 3.47 14.36
C VAL A 49 0.85 4.46 15.42
N ASP A 50 1.04 5.75 15.18
CA ASP A 50 0.69 6.83 16.09
C ASP A 50 -0.84 7.01 16.26
N ASP A 51 -1.25 7.95 17.11
CA ASP A 51 -2.65 8.29 17.38
C ASP A 51 -3.41 8.86 16.17
N ARG A 52 -2.68 9.47 15.23
CA ARG A 52 -3.20 9.93 13.93
C ARG A 52 -3.29 8.80 12.90
N GLY A 53 -2.72 7.63 13.20
CA GLY A 53 -2.72 6.46 12.33
C GLY A 53 -1.56 6.42 11.34
N SER A 54 -0.48 7.15 11.60
CA SER A 54 0.71 7.26 10.75
C SER A 54 1.92 6.58 11.37
N ILE A 55 2.89 6.23 10.55
CA ILE A 55 4.24 5.85 10.97
C ILE A 55 5.23 6.90 10.50
N SER A 56 6.24 7.21 11.31
CA SER A 56 7.31 8.14 10.92
C SER A 56 8.51 7.36 10.40
N LEU A 57 8.92 7.64 9.16
CA LEU A 57 10.10 7.05 8.52
C LEU A 57 11.15 8.12 8.25
N PRO A 58 12.45 7.82 8.43
CA PRO A 58 13.52 8.72 8.04
C PRO A 58 13.39 9.11 6.56
N LEU A 59 13.67 10.37 6.25
CA LEU A 59 13.58 10.99 4.91
C LEU A 59 12.16 11.13 4.35
N LEU A 60 11.28 10.16 4.57
CA LEU A 60 9.89 10.20 4.08
C LEU A 60 8.94 10.99 4.97
N GLY A 61 9.27 11.14 6.27
CA GLY A 61 8.37 11.74 7.25
C GLY A 61 7.21 10.80 7.59
N ASP A 62 6.03 11.37 7.79
CA ASP A 62 4.83 10.63 8.20
C ASP A 62 4.16 9.94 7.00
N VAL A 63 3.89 8.64 7.14
CA VAL A 63 3.17 7.82 6.15
C VAL A 63 1.92 7.23 6.81
N GLN A 64 0.76 7.45 6.22
CA GLN A 64 -0.51 6.91 6.72
C GLN A 64 -0.46 5.36 6.68
N ALA A 65 -0.68 4.73 7.84
CA ALA A 65 -0.67 3.28 8.01
C ALA A 65 -2.03 2.70 8.40
N ARG A 66 -2.79 3.40 9.27
CA ARG A 66 -4.12 2.97 9.71
C ARG A 66 -5.04 2.72 8.51
N GLY A 67 -5.75 1.59 8.55
CA GLY A 67 -6.68 1.21 7.48
C GLY A 67 -6.00 0.57 6.26
N LEU A 68 -4.67 0.47 6.25
CA LEU A 68 -3.92 -0.24 5.22
C LEU A 68 -3.57 -1.65 5.67
N THR A 69 -3.46 -2.55 4.69
CA THR A 69 -2.84 -3.86 4.88
C THR A 69 -1.32 -3.75 4.77
N THR A 70 -0.59 -4.78 5.16
CA THR A 70 0.87 -4.92 4.95
C THR A 70 1.27 -4.60 3.51
N VAL A 71 0.55 -5.16 2.53
CA VAL A 71 0.80 -4.95 1.09
C VAL A 71 0.53 -3.51 0.68
N ALA A 72 -0.60 -2.94 1.11
CA ALA A 72 -0.97 -1.57 0.74
C ALA A 72 0.01 -0.54 1.33
N LEU A 73 0.44 -0.72 2.58
CA LEU A 73 1.44 0.14 3.22
C LEU A 73 2.82 -0.01 2.55
N SER A 74 3.26 -1.23 2.25
CA SER A 74 4.50 -1.47 1.49
C SER A 74 4.51 -0.68 0.17
N GLN A 75 3.44 -0.77 -0.61
CA GLN A 75 3.32 -0.04 -1.88
C GLN A 75 3.28 1.47 -1.67
N ALA A 76 2.63 1.95 -0.61
CA ALA A 76 2.60 3.38 -0.29
C ALA A 76 4.00 3.92 0.01
N ILE A 77 4.79 3.20 0.80
CA ILE A 77 6.17 3.56 1.13
C ILE A 77 7.06 3.52 -0.13
N GLN A 78 6.93 2.50 -0.97
CA GLN A 78 7.67 2.42 -2.25
C GLN A 78 7.40 3.65 -3.13
N ARG A 79 6.12 4.00 -3.31
CA ARG A 79 5.74 5.20 -4.08
C ARG A 79 6.28 6.48 -3.45
N ALA A 80 6.29 6.58 -2.13
CA ALA A 80 6.83 7.75 -1.43
C ALA A 80 8.34 7.93 -1.69
N PHE A 81 9.13 6.86 -1.61
CA PHE A 81 10.55 6.88 -1.96
C PHE A 81 10.80 7.29 -3.41
N GLN A 82 10.04 6.73 -4.34
CA GLN A 82 10.14 7.04 -5.78
C GLN A 82 9.77 8.50 -6.07
N HIS A 83 8.65 8.99 -5.50
CA HIS A 83 8.18 10.35 -5.69
C HIS A 83 9.19 11.39 -5.19
N GLN A 84 9.85 11.11 -4.06
CA GLN A 84 10.89 11.98 -3.50
C GLN A 84 12.27 11.76 -4.15
N LYS A 85 12.39 10.83 -5.12
CA LYS A 85 13.65 10.47 -5.81
C LYS A 85 14.77 10.07 -4.85
N LEU A 86 14.41 9.48 -3.71
CA LEU A 86 15.36 9.01 -2.70
C LEU A 86 15.92 7.63 -3.08
N ILE A 87 15.04 6.73 -3.54
CA ILE A 87 15.38 5.39 -4.00
C ILE A 87 14.58 5.13 -5.28
N LEU A 88 15.25 4.71 -6.35
CA LEU A 88 14.65 4.52 -7.68
C LEU A 88 13.73 3.27 -7.72
N GLU A 89 14.22 2.14 -7.24
CA GLU A 89 13.52 0.85 -7.28
C GLU A 89 13.52 0.19 -5.90
N PRO A 90 12.86 0.81 -4.90
CA PRO A 90 12.84 0.28 -3.54
C PRO A 90 12.01 -1.00 -3.47
N PHE A 91 12.55 -2.06 -2.87
CA PHE A 91 11.75 -3.20 -2.44
C PHE A 91 11.48 -3.09 -0.94
N VAL A 92 10.23 -2.80 -0.59
CA VAL A 92 9.82 -2.58 0.81
C VAL A 92 9.02 -3.77 1.32
N LYS A 93 9.43 -4.32 2.46
CA LYS A 93 8.67 -5.32 3.20
C LYS A 93 8.11 -4.68 4.47
N VAL A 94 6.84 -4.95 4.76
CA VAL A 94 6.15 -4.51 5.97
C VAL A 94 5.62 -5.74 6.70
N GLU A 95 5.98 -5.86 7.97
CA GLU A 95 5.57 -6.96 8.85
C GLU A 95 5.02 -6.39 10.16
N ILE A 96 4.19 -7.16 10.85
CA ILE A 96 3.81 -6.84 12.24
C ILE A 96 4.98 -7.25 13.12
N GLY A 97 5.55 -6.30 13.86
CA GLY A 97 6.73 -6.51 14.71
C GLY A 97 6.43 -7.35 15.95
N GLN A 98 5.23 -7.22 16.53
CA GLN A 98 4.78 -8.06 17.64
C GLN A 98 3.39 -8.62 17.37
N TYR A 99 3.31 -9.93 17.19
CA TYR A 99 2.03 -10.63 17.20
C TYR A 99 1.52 -10.64 18.65
N ARG A 100 0.32 -10.10 18.91
CA ARG A 100 -0.31 -10.29 20.22
C ARG A 100 -0.66 -11.78 20.36
N PRO A 101 -0.15 -12.49 21.39
CA PRO A 101 -0.52 -13.88 21.64
C PRO A 101 -2.00 -14.02 22.00
#